data_AF-A0A914Y9U8-F1
#
_entry.id   AF-A0A914Y9U8-F1
#
_cell.length_a   1.000
_cell.length_b   1.000
_cell.length_c   1.000
_cell.angle_alpha   90.00
_cell.angle_beta   90.00
_cell.angle_gamma   90.00
#
_symmetry.space_group_name_H-M   'P 1'
#
loop_
_entity.id
_entity.type
_entity.pdbx_description
1 polymer ?
#
loop_
_entity_poly.entity_id
_entity_poly.type
_entity_poly.pdbx_seq_one_letter_code
_entity_poly.pdbx_strand_id
1 'polypeptide(L)'
;MLFRFASLYGIGKNLGRIPYVNASIHLQVQGLTEISEYFPLLHEYVEVKIPHESLVTVANFSDVCCIYETPKNLEKYNNVKYLKLSANYLQSYKFFHHFQMDIKKLLECSNSFKQKADMIADKIWKTDKFSHKLCVHVRRGDFFYEPWPLETRMDFVNPALEHIYDRLKDGLINDISLLIIGNDKNFISNMSFPKLVNFIPIEKLICRKK
;
A
#
# COMPACT_ATOMS: atom_id res chain seq x y z
N MET A 1 2.12 -1.57 -5.32
CA MET A 1 2.89 -2.83 -5.38
C MET A 1 2.63 -3.78 -4.23
N LEU A 2 2.56 -3.33 -2.97
CA LEU A 2 2.35 -4.20 -1.80
C LEU A 2 1.14 -5.14 -1.91
N PHE A 3 -0.02 -4.61 -2.30
CA PHE A 3 -1.25 -5.39 -2.53
C PHE A 3 -1.07 -6.51 -3.56
N ARG A 4 -0.24 -6.30 -4.59
CA ARG A 4 0.03 -7.32 -5.61
C ARG A 4 0.72 -8.53 -4.99
N PHE A 5 1.78 -8.31 -4.22
CA PHE A 5 2.54 -9.40 -3.59
C PHE A 5 1.75 -10.07 -2.47
N ALA A 6 1.02 -9.31 -1.65
CA ALA A 6 0.11 -9.87 -0.64
C ALA A 6 -1.03 -10.70 -1.27
N SER A 7 -1.58 -10.24 -2.40
CA SER A 7 -2.61 -11.00 -3.13
C SER A 7 -2.03 -12.25 -3.77
N LEU A 8 -0.84 -12.17 -4.38
CA LEU A 8 -0.13 -13.33 -4.91
C LEU A 8 0.17 -14.35 -3.80
N TYR A 9 0.56 -13.90 -2.61
CA TYR A 9 0.70 -14.76 -1.43
C TYR A 9 -0.60 -15.50 -1.12
N GLY A 10 -1.70 -14.77 -0.98
CA GLY A 10 -2.99 -15.36 -0.66
C GLY A 10 -3.52 -16.32 -1.73
N ILE A 11 -3.39 -15.95 -3.01
CA ILE A 11 -3.73 -16.82 -4.14
C ILE A 11 -2.85 -18.08 -4.14
N GLY A 12 -1.54 -17.92 -3.97
CA GLY A 12 -0.58 -19.02 -3.90
C GLY A 12 -0.90 -19.99 -2.77
N LYS A 13 -1.15 -19.47 -1.57
CA LYS A 13 -1.57 -20.28 -0.40
C LYS A 13 -2.84 -21.09 -0.66
N ASN A 14 -3.87 -20.49 -1.26
CA ASN A 14 -5.10 -21.20 -1.60
C ASN A 14 -4.87 -22.35 -2.60
N LEU A 15 -3.91 -22.17 -3.53
CA LEU A 15 -3.62 -23.15 -4.58
C LEU A 15 -2.48 -24.12 -4.24
N GLY A 16 -1.85 -24.00 -3.06
CA GLY A 16 -0.64 -24.74 -2.73
C GLY A 16 0.56 -24.39 -3.63
N ARG A 17 0.63 -23.15 -4.13
CA ARG A 17 1.65 -22.66 -5.06
C ARG A 17 2.53 -21.58 -4.44
N ILE A 18 3.76 -21.48 -4.91
CA ILE A 18 4.73 -20.45 -4.54
C ILE A 18 4.69 -19.33 -5.61
N PRO A 19 4.48 -18.05 -5.23
CA PRO A 19 4.56 -16.93 -6.15
C PRO A 19 5.97 -16.74 -6.70
N TYR A 20 6.05 -16.30 -7.95
CA TYR A 20 7.32 -15.89 -8.55
C TYR A 20 7.16 -14.64 -9.41
N VAL A 21 8.26 -13.93 -9.63
CA VAL A 21 8.42 -12.90 -10.65
C VAL A 21 9.29 -13.43 -11.79
N ASN A 22 8.98 -13.02 -13.03
CA ASN A 22 9.79 -13.40 -14.18
C ASN A 22 11.06 -12.53 -14.23
N ALA A 23 12.23 -13.15 -14.13
CA ALA A 23 13.51 -12.45 -14.11
C ALA A 23 13.83 -11.75 -15.45
N SER A 24 13.22 -12.19 -16.55
CA SER A 24 13.33 -11.53 -17.86
C SER A 24 12.52 -10.23 -17.95
N ILE A 25 11.66 -9.92 -16.98
CA ILE A 25 10.83 -8.71 -16.96
C ILE A 25 11.39 -7.73 -15.92
N HIS A 26 12.19 -6.77 -16.39
CA HIS A 26 12.87 -5.78 -15.55
C HIS A 26 11.95 -5.13 -14.51
N LEU A 27 10.76 -4.67 -14.91
CA LEU A 27 9.81 -4.01 -14.00
C LEU A 27 9.33 -4.91 -12.85
N GLN A 28 9.24 -6.23 -13.05
CA GLN A 28 8.84 -7.15 -11.99
C GLN A 28 9.96 -7.38 -10.98
N VAL A 29 11.19 -7.54 -11.49
CA VAL A 29 12.39 -7.69 -10.66
C VAL A 29 12.61 -6.42 -9.86
N GLN A 30 12.59 -5.25 -10.51
CA GLN A 30 12.72 -3.96 -9.84
C GLN A 30 11.67 -3.80 -8.74
N GLY A 31 10.40 -4.08 -9.02
CA GLY A 31 9.34 -3.97 -8.02
C GLY A 31 9.52 -4.91 -6.83
N LEU A 32 10.09 -6.10 -7.04
CA LEU A 32 10.46 -7.02 -5.96
C LEU A 32 11.69 -6.52 -5.19
N THR A 33 12.72 -6.01 -5.87
CA THR A 33 13.91 -5.44 -5.24
C THR A 33 13.56 -4.23 -4.37
N GLU A 34 12.67 -3.35 -4.83
CA GLU A 34 12.21 -2.18 -4.08
C GLU A 34 11.54 -2.57 -2.76
N ILE A 35 10.78 -3.67 -2.72
CA ILE A 35 10.16 -4.11 -1.46
C ILE A 35 11.16 -4.74 -0.49
N SER A 36 12.31 -5.23 -0.95
CA SER A 36 13.29 -5.93 -0.11
C SER A 36 13.89 -5.04 0.99
N GLU A 37 14.02 -3.73 0.71
CA GLU A 37 14.50 -2.74 1.68
C GLU A 37 13.54 -2.58 2.87
N TYR A 38 12.24 -2.72 2.63
CA TYR A 38 11.19 -2.44 3.61
C TYR A 38 10.61 -3.70 4.24
N PHE A 39 10.31 -4.72 3.44
CA PHE A 39 9.61 -5.94 3.82
C PHE A 39 10.42 -7.18 3.39
N PRO A 40 11.55 -7.46 4.07
CA PRO A 40 12.48 -8.50 3.64
C PRO A 40 11.84 -9.89 3.59
N LEU A 41 10.95 -10.20 4.54
CA LEU A 41 10.26 -11.50 4.58
C LEU A 41 9.29 -11.68 3.41
N LEU A 42 8.60 -10.61 2.99
CA LEU A 42 7.76 -10.66 1.79
C LEU A 42 8.60 -10.86 0.53
N HIS A 43 9.77 -10.22 0.45
CA HIS A 43 10.72 -10.42 -0.64
C HIS A 43 11.20 -11.87 -0.73
N GLU A 44 11.61 -12.47 0.39
CA GLU A 44 12.08 -13.86 0.46
C GLU A 44 11.03 -14.88 0.05
N TYR A 45 9.74 -14.58 0.24
CA TYR A 45 8.66 -15.49 -0.13
C TYR A 45 8.41 -15.58 -1.64
N VAL A 46 8.84 -14.56 -2.41
CA VAL A 46 8.59 -14.50 -3.84
C VAL A 46 9.84 -14.94 -4.60
N GLU A 47 9.73 -16.02 -5.36
CA GLU A 47 10.86 -16.53 -6.14
C GLU A 47 11.15 -15.65 -7.37
N VAL A 48 12.42 -15.60 -7.79
CA VAL A 48 12.82 -15.01 -9.07
C VAL A 48 13.17 -16.13 -10.02
N LYS A 49 12.42 -16.27 -11.13
CA LYS A 49 12.59 -17.39 -12.08
C LYS A 49 12.57 -16.93 -13.52
N ILE A 50 13.26 -17.65 -14.40
CA ILE A 50 13.14 -17.54 -15.86
C ILE A 50 12.42 -18.81 -16.35
N PRO A 51 11.09 -18.81 -16.45
CA PRO A 51 10.36 -19.97 -16.92
C PRO A 51 10.54 -20.14 -18.44
N HIS A 52 10.75 -21.37 -18.90
CA HIS A 52 10.70 -21.67 -20.33
C HIS A 52 9.27 -21.47 -20.85
N GLU A 53 9.09 -20.75 -21.96
CA GLU A 53 7.77 -20.30 -22.42
C GLU A 53 6.79 -21.46 -22.66
N SER A 54 7.27 -22.60 -23.18
CA SER A 54 6.44 -23.81 -23.39
C SER A 54 5.87 -24.43 -22.10
N LEU A 55 6.39 -24.05 -20.93
CA LEU A 55 5.93 -24.54 -19.63
C LEU A 55 5.02 -23.54 -18.91
N VAL A 56 4.76 -22.37 -19.51
CA VAL A 56 3.93 -21.31 -18.96
C VAL A 56 2.52 -21.42 -19.52
N THR A 57 1.54 -21.60 -18.64
CA THR A 57 0.12 -21.47 -18.98
C THR A 57 -0.38 -20.11 -18.50
N VAL A 58 -1.06 -19.37 -19.37
CA VAL A 58 -1.70 -18.10 -19.03
C VAL A 58 -3.14 -18.35 -18.61
N ALA A 59 -3.53 -17.81 -17.45
CA ALA A 59 -4.90 -17.82 -16.98
C ALA A 59 -5.45 -16.40 -16.91
N ASN A 60 -6.52 -16.13 -17.64
CA ASN A 60 -7.31 -14.93 -17.46
C ASN A 60 -8.00 -15.02 -16.10
N PHE A 61 -7.65 -14.11 -15.20
CA PHE A 61 -8.07 -14.18 -13.80
C PHE A 61 -8.92 -12.99 -13.40
N SER A 62 -8.56 -11.77 -13.78
CA SER A 62 -9.39 -10.59 -13.51
C SER A 62 -9.06 -9.48 -14.50
N ASP A 63 -10.03 -8.98 -15.23
CA ASP A 63 -9.80 -7.88 -16.19
C ASP A 63 -10.30 -6.53 -15.67
N VAL A 64 -10.95 -6.50 -14.50
CA VAL A 64 -11.55 -5.30 -13.90
C VAL A 64 -10.86 -4.98 -12.58
N CYS A 65 -10.62 -3.69 -12.31
CA CYS A 65 -10.06 -3.32 -11.02
C CYS A 65 -10.99 -3.72 -9.88
N CYS A 66 -10.38 -4.13 -8.78
CA CYS A 66 -10.95 -3.99 -7.46
C CYS A 66 -12.11 -4.99 -7.16
N ILE A 67 -12.45 -5.86 -8.11
CA ILE A 67 -13.36 -6.99 -7.91
C ILE A 67 -12.57 -8.19 -7.37
N TYR A 68 -13.16 -8.88 -6.39
CA TYR A 68 -12.58 -10.11 -5.88
C TYR A 68 -13.00 -11.29 -6.74
N GLU A 69 -12.00 -11.97 -7.29
CA GLU A 69 -12.15 -13.25 -8.00
C GLU A 69 -11.68 -14.39 -7.10
N THR A 70 -12.42 -15.48 -7.05
CA THR A 70 -12.04 -16.59 -6.17
C THR A 70 -10.83 -17.35 -6.73
N PRO A 71 -9.76 -17.58 -5.95
CA PRO A 71 -8.63 -18.41 -6.39
C PRO A 71 -9.03 -19.82 -6.82
N LYS A 72 -10.16 -20.34 -6.33
CA LYS A 72 -10.68 -21.66 -6.71
C LYS A 72 -10.90 -21.82 -8.22
N ASN A 73 -11.19 -20.72 -8.93
CA ASN A 73 -11.33 -20.72 -10.39
C ASN A 73 -10.04 -21.13 -11.13
N LEU A 74 -8.90 -21.12 -10.44
CA LEU A 74 -7.60 -21.50 -10.96
C LEU A 74 -7.23 -22.97 -10.68
N GLU A 75 -8.04 -23.73 -9.92
CA GLU A 75 -7.76 -25.14 -9.60
C GLU A 75 -7.67 -26.03 -10.85
N LYS A 76 -8.39 -25.66 -11.92
CA LYS A 76 -8.29 -26.32 -13.24
C LYS A 76 -6.88 -26.29 -13.83
N TYR A 77 -6.00 -25.42 -13.34
CA TYR A 77 -4.61 -25.33 -13.76
C TYR A 77 -3.65 -26.03 -12.79
N ASN A 78 -4.11 -26.85 -11.82
CA ASN A 78 -3.22 -27.48 -10.83
C ASN A 78 -2.09 -28.33 -11.43
N ASN A 79 -2.29 -28.91 -12.61
CA ASN A 79 -1.29 -29.76 -13.27
C ASN A 79 -0.22 -28.98 -14.04
N VAL A 80 -0.34 -27.65 -14.18
CA VAL A 80 0.65 -26.86 -14.93
C VAL A 80 1.82 -26.44 -14.04
N LYS A 81 3.03 -26.47 -14.61
CA LYS A 81 4.27 -26.13 -13.90
C LYS A 81 4.32 -24.65 -13.54
N TYR A 82 4.14 -23.76 -14.52
CA TYR A 82 4.11 -22.32 -14.31
C TYR A 82 2.76 -21.74 -14.75
N LEU A 83 2.12 -21.02 -13.82
CA LEU A 83 0.84 -20.36 -14.05
C LEU A 83 1.05 -18.84 -14.04
N LYS A 84 0.85 -18.19 -15.18
CA LYS A 84 0.88 -16.73 -15.32
C LYS A 84 -0.55 -16.20 -15.25
N LEU A 85 -0.83 -15.37 -14.24
CA LEU A 85 -2.12 -14.70 -14.12
C LEU A 85 -2.14 -13.46 -15.01
N SER A 86 -3.07 -13.43 -15.97
CA SER A 86 -3.49 -12.19 -16.61
C SER A 86 -4.52 -11.54 -15.69
N ALA A 87 -4.07 -10.54 -14.94
CA ALA A 87 -4.89 -9.86 -13.94
C ALA A 87 -4.62 -8.35 -13.92
N ASN A 88 -5.67 -7.55 -14.08
CA ASN A 88 -5.69 -6.13 -13.84
C ASN A 88 -5.95 -5.88 -12.35
N TYR A 89 -4.96 -5.30 -11.67
CA TYR A 89 -5.05 -4.80 -10.29
C TYR A 89 -5.55 -5.83 -9.24
N LEU A 90 -4.64 -6.66 -8.73
CA LEU A 90 -4.88 -7.52 -7.56
C LEU A 90 -4.92 -6.70 -6.26
N GLN A 91 -5.98 -5.92 -6.06
CA GLN A 91 -6.12 -4.95 -4.96
C GLN A 91 -7.17 -5.32 -3.90
N SER A 92 -7.84 -6.47 -4.02
CA SER A 92 -8.81 -6.89 -3.01
C SER A 92 -8.14 -7.53 -1.80
N TYR A 93 -8.42 -7.05 -0.59
CA TYR A 93 -7.91 -7.67 0.65
C TYR A 93 -8.42 -9.11 0.83
N LYS A 94 -9.53 -9.48 0.17
CA LYS A 94 -10.15 -10.81 0.26
C LYS A 94 -9.23 -11.94 -0.22
N PHE A 95 -8.22 -11.66 -1.05
CA PHE A 95 -7.24 -12.67 -1.46
C PHE A 95 -6.42 -13.23 -0.29
N PHE A 96 -6.18 -12.41 0.73
CA PHE A 96 -5.31 -12.76 1.86
C PHE A 96 -5.97 -12.56 3.22
N HIS A 97 -7.28 -12.29 3.25
CA HIS A 97 -8.03 -12.03 4.47
C HIS A 97 -8.02 -13.21 5.46
N HIS A 98 -7.97 -14.46 4.97
CA HIS A 98 -7.87 -15.64 5.84
C HIS A 98 -6.43 -15.90 6.34
N PHE A 99 -5.43 -15.21 5.77
CA PHE A 99 -4.02 -15.34 6.12
C PHE A 99 -3.48 -14.09 6.81
N GLN A 100 -4.33 -13.39 7.58
CA GLN A 100 -3.97 -12.12 8.21
C GLN A 100 -2.70 -12.19 9.07
N MET A 101 -2.52 -13.27 9.83
CA MET A 101 -1.34 -13.44 10.67
C MET A 101 -0.07 -13.60 9.84
N ASP A 102 -0.15 -14.39 8.77
CA ASP A 102 0.96 -14.56 7.85
C ASP A 102 1.30 -13.25 7.13
N ILE A 103 0.30 -12.52 6.66
CA ILE A 103 0.49 -11.21 6.02
C ILE A 103 1.12 -10.22 7.00
N LYS A 104 0.67 -10.16 8.26
CA LYS A 104 1.30 -9.30 9.27
C LYS A 104 2.78 -9.62 9.45
N LYS A 105 3.12 -10.92 9.51
CA LYS A 105 4.50 -11.38 9.62
C LYS A 105 5.33 -11.02 8.38
N LEU A 106 4.81 -11.26 7.18
CA LEU A 106 5.51 -10.93 5.93
C LEU A 106 5.71 -9.43 5.73
N LEU A 107 4.78 -8.63 6.24
CA LEU A 107 4.83 -7.18 6.24
C LEU A 107 5.56 -6.60 7.46
N GLU A 108 6.30 -7.41 8.22
CA GLU A 108 7.20 -6.89 9.22
C GLU A 108 8.31 -6.06 8.56
N CYS A 109 8.41 -4.81 8.99
CA CYS A 109 9.42 -3.91 8.46
C CYS A 109 10.84 -4.36 8.82
N SER A 110 11.79 -4.07 7.95
CA SER A 110 13.22 -4.20 8.23
C SER A 110 13.63 -3.37 9.46
N ASN A 111 14.65 -3.82 10.19
CA ASN A 111 15.12 -3.11 11.39
C ASN A 111 15.58 -1.68 11.07
N SER A 112 16.24 -1.48 9.92
CA SER A 112 16.67 -0.15 9.47
C SER A 112 15.48 0.76 9.21
N PHE A 113 14.39 0.24 8.63
CA PHE A 113 13.17 1.03 8.43
C PHE A 113 12.44 1.30 9.74
N LYS A 114 12.35 0.32 10.65
CA LYS A 114 11.78 0.50 12.00
C LYS A 114 12.47 1.65 12.73
N GLN A 115 13.81 1.66 12.76
CA GLN A 115 14.58 2.75 13.38
C GLN A 115 14.30 4.12 12.75
N LYS A 116 14.24 4.20 11.41
CA LYS A 116 13.89 5.45 10.72
C LYS A 116 12.47 5.91 11.05
N ALA A 117 11.52 4.97 11.10
CA ALA A 117 10.12 5.24 11.45
C ALA A 117 10.00 5.73 12.90
N ASP A 118 10.70 5.09 13.84
CA ASP A 118 10.74 5.49 15.24
C ASP A 118 11.31 6.90 15.40
N MET A 119 12.40 7.23 14.70
CA MET A 119 12.95 8.61 14.72
C MET A 119 11.98 9.66 14.15
N ILE A 120 11.18 9.30 13.15
CA ILE A 120 10.16 10.19 12.58
C ILE A 120 9.00 10.31 13.58
N ALA A 121 8.55 9.20 14.15
CA ALA A 121 7.51 9.19 15.17
C ALA A 121 7.93 10.05 16.37
N ASP A 122 9.12 9.86 16.91
CA ASP A 122 9.63 10.68 18.00
C ASP A 122 9.54 12.17 17.67
N LYS A 123 9.89 12.59 16.46
CA LYS A 123 9.76 14.01 16.04
C LYS A 123 8.32 14.49 15.99
N ILE A 124 7.40 13.69 15.46
CA ILE A 124 5.97 14.03 15.32
C ILE A 124 5.29 14.13 16.68
N TRP A 125 5.60 13.21 17.59
CA TRP A 125 4.95 13.09 18.89
C TRP A 125 5.70 13.83 20.02
N LYS A 126 6.86 14.46 19.75
CA LYS A 126 7.65 15.16 20.78
C LYS A 126 6.90 16.33 21.42
N THR A 127 6.22 17.14 20.60
CA THR A 127 5.67 18.44 21.00
C THR A 127 4.30 18.35 21.66
N ASP A 128 3.58 17.27 21.40
CA ASP A 128 2.16 17.10 21.69
C ASP A 128 1.84 15.62 21.87
N LYS A 129 2.68 14.94 22.66
CA LYS A 129 2.68 13.48 22.89
C LYS A 129 1.31 12.89 23.25
N PHE A 130 0.51 13.64 24.00
CA PHE A 130 -0.79 13.20 24.51
C PHE A 130 -1.98 13.67 23.67
N SER A 131 -1.73 14.46 22.63
CA SER A 131 -2.78 14.90 21.70
C SER A 131 -3.32 13.75 20.86
N HIS A 132 -4.61 13.81 20.55
CA HIS A 132 -5.21 12.95 19.55
C HIS A 132 -4.72 13.35 18.15
N LYS A 133 -4.15 12.41 17.39
CA LYS A 133 -3.65 12.67 16.04
C LYS A 133 -4.74 12.45 15.00
N LEU A 134 -5.18 13.52 14.34
CA LEU A 134 -6.00 13.43 13.15
C LEU A 134 -5.07 13.34 11.93
N CYS A 135 -4.92 12.14 11.38
CA CYS A 135 -4.01 11.87 10.26
C CYS A 135 -4.76 11.96 8.92
N VAL A 136 -4.26 12.80 8.00
CA VAL A 136 -4.86 13.03 6.68
C VAL A 136 -3.85 12.71 5.61
N HIS A 137 -4.23 11.83 4.68
CA HIS A 137 -3.43 11.54 3.51
C HIS A 137 -3.96 12.33 2.29
N VAL A 138 -3.13 13.22 1.75
CA VAL A 138 -3.42 14.04 0.56
C VAL A 138 -2.63 13.47 -0.62
N ARG A 139 -3.36 13.06 -1.66
CA ARG A 139 -2.81 12.42 -2.85
C ARG A 139 -3.16 13.26 -4.08
N ARG A 140 -2.17 13.94 -4.66
CA ARG A 140 -2.37 14.78 -5.88
C ARG A 140 -1.33 14.52 -6.98
N GLY A 141 -0.04 14.41 -6.65
CA GLY A 141 1.06 14.46 -7.63
C GLY A 141 0.93 13.59 -8.89
N ASP A 142 1.08 12.27 -8.80
CA ASP A 142 1.05 11.33 -9.94
C ASP A 142 -0.34 11.15 -10.61
N PHE A 143 -1.34 11.92 -10.16
CA PHE A 143 -2.76 11.73 -10.51
C PHE A 143 -3.33 12.80 -11.45
N PHE A 144 -2.57 13.86 -11.75
CA PHE A 144 -3.03 14.86 -12.72
C PHE A 144 -3.06 14.35 -14.17
N TYR A 145 -2.38 13.24 -14.46
CA TYR A 145 -2.18 12.76 -15.84
C TYR A 145 -2.89 11.44 -16.15
N GLU A 146 -3.53 10.79 -15.17
CA GLU A 146 -4.27 9.54 -15.38
C GLU A 146 -5.79 9.77 -15.20
N PRO A 147 -6.65 9.26 -16.11
CA PRO A 147 -8.08 9.57 -16.10
C PRO A 147 -8.90 8.88 -15.01
N TRP A 148 -8.31 7.93 -14.28
CA TRP A 148 -9.03 7.02 -13.37
C TRP A 148 -8.89 7.34 -11.89
N PRO A 149 -7.74 7.81 -11.39
CA PRO A 149 -7.61 8.00 -9.96
C PRO A 149 -7.71 9.49 -9.62
N LEU A 150 -8.75 9.83 -8.86
CA LEU A 150 -9.08 11.22 -8.52
C LEU A 150 -8.10 11.78 -7.49
N GLU A 151 -7.63 12.99 -7.77
CA GLU A 151 -6.83 13.76 -6.85
C GLU A 151 -7.66 14.19 -5.62
N THR A 152 -6.98 14.40 -4.50
CA THR A 152 -7.62 15.02 -3.33
C THR A 152 -8.07 16.43 -3.68
N ARG A 153 -9.38 16.73 -3.55
CA ARG A 153 -9.98 18.03 -3.86
C ARG A 153 -10.24 18.85 -2.58
N MET A 154 -10.03 20.16 -2.68
CA MET A 154 -10.14 21.08 -1.53
C MET A 154 -11.57 21.17 -0.99
N ASP A 155 -12.54 21.18 -1.92
CA ASP A 155 -13.99 21.22 -1.66
C ASP A 155 -14.52 19.95 -0.97
N PHE A 156 -13.74 18.86 -0.96
CA PHE A 156 -14.07 17.65 -0.22
C PHE A 156 -13.33 17.57 1.11
N VAL A 157 -12.02 17.82 1.10
CA VAL A 157 -11.17 17.57 2.27
C VAL A 157 -11.43 18.56 3.40
N ASN A 158 -11.70 19.84 3.13
CA ASN A 158 -11.95 20.82 4.18
C ASN A 158 -13.27 20.52 4.93
N PRO A 159 -14.42 20.31 4.26
CA PRO A 159 -15.65 19.93 4.95
C PRO A 159 -15.55 18.59 5.69
N ALA A 160 -14.82 17.62 5.13
CA ALA A 160 -14.59 16.35 5.80
C ALA A 160 -13.76 16.52 7.08
N LEU A 161 -12.75 17.40 7.05
CA LEU A 161 -11.92 17.70 8.22
C LEU A 161 -12.70 18.42 9.32
N GLU A 162 -13.50 19.41 8.95
CA GLU A 162 -14.39 20.10 9.88
C GLU A 162 -15.36 19.11 10.54
N HIS A 163 -16.03 18.29 9.72
CA HIS A 163 -16.96 17.28 10.23
C HIS A 163 -16.31 16.29 11.22
N ILE A 164 -15.11 15.80 10.91
CA ILE A 164 -14.39 14.88 11.81
C ILE A 164 -13.94 15.60 13.07
N TYR A 165 -13.43 16.84 12.95
CA TYR A 165 -12.98 17.63 14.08
C TYR A 165 -14.12 17.90 15.07
N ASP A 166 -15.28 18.32 14.57
CA ASP A 166 -16.46 18.57 15.39
C ASP A 166 -16.91 17.31 16.12
N ARG A 167 -16.93 16.16 15.44
CA ARG A 167 -17.24 14.87 16.10
C ARG A 167 -16.25 14.48 17.18
N LEU A 168 -14.96 14.74 16.99
CA LEU A 168 -13.95 14.47 18.01
C LEU A 168 -14.15 15.40 19.22
N LYS A 169 -14.51 16.67 18.99
CA LYS A 169 -14.82 17.64 20.05
C LYS A 169 -16.07 17.27 20.83
N ASP A 170 -17.14 16.86 20.15
CA ASP A 170 -18.36 16.36 20.77
C ASP A 170 -18.09 15.12 21.64
N GLY A 171 -17.15 14.27 21.21
CA GLY A 171 -16.61 13.15 21.98
C GLY A 171 -15.68 13.53 23.13
N LEU A 172 -15.62 14.81 23.51
CA LEU A 172 -14.77 15.38 24.58
C LEU A 172 -13.26 15.26 24.34
N ILE A 173 -12.82 15.10 23.08
CA ILE A 173 -11.40 15.11 22.72
C ILE A 173 -10.95 16.56 22.54
N ASN A 174 -10.37 17.13 23.59
CA ASN A 174 -10.03 18.55 23.62
C ASN A 174 -8.70 18.89 22.93
N ASP A 175 -7.72 17.98 22.99
CA ASP A 175 -6.39 18.18 22.41
C ASP A 175 -6.25 17.36 21.12
N ILE A 176 -6.37 18.03 19.97
CA ILE A 176 -6.32 17.42 18.63
C ILE A 176 -5.21 18.09 17.84
N SER A 177 -4.33 17.27 17.29
CA SER A 177 -3.25 17.69 16.41
C SER A 177 -3.43 17.10 15.03
N LEU A 178 -3.41 17.97 14.01
CA LEU A 178 -3.49 17.55 12.63
C LEU A 178 -2.12 17.11 12.12
N LEU A 179 -2.07 15.91 11.55
CA LEU A 179 -0.93 15.37 10.82
C LEU A 179 -1.32 15.18 9.36
N ILE A 180 -0.71 15.96 8.46
CA ILE A 180 -0.94 15.82 7.02
C ILE A 180 0.25 15.10 6.36
N ILE A 181 -0.07 14.06 5.59
CA ILE A 181 0.84 13.28 4.78
C ILE A 181 0.49 13.56 3.31
N GLY A 182 1.35 14.26 2.58
CA GLY A 182 1.07 14.56 1.18
C GLY A 182 2.28 15.03 0.37
N ASN A 183 2.15 15.07 -0.96
CA ASN A 183 3.22 15.49 -1.87
C ASN A 183 3.03 16.89 -2.49
N ASP A 184 1.87 17.51 -2.33
CA ASP A 184 1.56 18.85 -2.87
C ASP A 184 1.57 19.88 -1.73
N LYS A 185 2.72 20.54 -1.52
CA LYS A 185 2.90 21.51 -0.42
C LYS A 185 1.97 22.71 -0.55
N ASN A 186 1.73 23.18 -1.78
CA ASN A 186 0.90 24.36 -2.04
C ASN A 186 -0.57 24.05 -1.76
N PHE A 187 -1.03 22.87 -2.14
CA PHE A 187 -2.37 22.42 -1.75
C PHE A 187 -2.50 22.34 -0.23
N ILE A 188 -1.52 21.73 0.44
CA ILE A 188 -1.58 21.52 1.89
C ILE A 188 -1.53 22.84 2.67
N SER A 189 -0.76 23.83 2.22
CA SER A 189 -0.73 25.16 2.84
C SER A 189 -2.07 25.91 2.71
N ASN A 190 -2.88 25.56 1.71
CA ASN A 190 -4.19 26.18 1.47
C ASN A 190 -5.34 25.44 2.18
N MET A 191 -5.07 24.33 2.87
CA MET A 191 -6.08 23.64 3.66
C MET A 191 -6.40 24.47 4.92
N SER A 192 -7.69 24.75 5.13
CA SER A 192 -8.15 25.52 6.29
C SER A 192 -8.36 24.57 7.47
N PHE A 193 -7.43 24.55 8.42
CA PHE A 193 -7.63 23.84 9.69
C PHE A 193 -7.14 24.64 10.91
N PRO A 194 -7.92 24.70 12.01
CA PRO A 194 -7.66 25.64 13.12
C PRO A 194 -6.34 25.43 13.86
N LYS A 195 -5.77 24.21 13.82
CA LYS A 195 -4.46 23.89 14.41
C LYS A 195 -3.70 22.88 13.55
N LEU A 196 -2.99 23.39 12.54
CA LEU A 196 -1.92 22.64 11.89
C LEU A 196 -0.74 22.53 12.85
N VAL A 197 -0.43 21.32 13.32
CA VAL A 197 0.72 21.11 14.21
C VAL A 197 1.92 20.60 13.44
N ASN A 198 1.75 19.70 12.46
CA ASN A 198 2.89 19.19 11.67
C ASN A 198 2.50 18.74 10.25
N PHE A 199 3.24 19.23 9.24
CA PHE A 199 3.19 18.71 7.88
C PHE A 199 4.36 17.75 7.65
N ILE A 200 4.07 16.55 7.15
CA ILE A 200 5.11 15.61 6.70
C ILE A 200 4.99 15.43 5.19
N PRO A 201 5.98 15.93 4.42
CA PRO A 201 6.08 15.62 3.01
C PRO A 201 6.11 14.10 2.83
N ILE A 202 5.31 13.57 1.91
CA ILE A 202 5.37 12.17 1.47
C ILE A 202 6.80 11.80 1.08
N GLU A 203 7.58 12.73 0.53
CA GLU A 203 9.00 12.54 0.19
C GLU A 203 9.88 12.18 1.41
N LYS A 204 9.44 12.53 2.63
CA LYS A 204 10.09 12.16 3.90
C LYS A 204 9.55 10.85 4.50
N LEU A 205 8.44 10.32 3.98
CA LEU A 205 7.79 9.07 4.42
C LEU A 205 7.91 7.93 3.39
N ILE A 206 8.09 8.29 2.13
CA ILE A 206 8.23 7.42 0.97
C ILE A 206 9.57 7.77 0.32
N CYS A 207 10.53 6.87 0.49
CA CYS A 207 11.83 6.91 -0.14
C CYS A 207 11.70 6.61 -1.65
N ARG A 208 11.23 7.58 -2.44
CA ARG A 208 11.66 7.64 -3.85
C ARG A 208 13.07 8.24 -3.83
N LYS A 209 14.09 7.44 -4.13
CA LYS A 209 15.36 7.98 -4.60
C LYS A 209 15.04 8.85 -5.82
N LYS A 210 15.40 10.13 -5.75
CA LYS A 210 15.59 10.95 -6.96
C LYS A 210 16.75 10.37 -7.74
#